data_AF-A0A9X2CWC6-F1
#
_entry.id   AF-A0A9X2CWC6-F1
#
_cell.length_a   1.000
_cell.length_b   1.000
_cell.length_c   1.000
_cell.angle_alpha   90.00
_cell.angle_beta   90.00
_cell.angle_gamma   90.00
#
_symmetry.space_group_name_H-M   'P 1'
#
loop_
_entity.id
_entity.type
_entity.pdbx_description
1 polymer ?
#
loop_
_entity_poly.entity_id
_entity_poly.type
_entity_poly.pdbx_seq_one_letter_code
_entity_poly.pdbx_strand_id
1 'polypeptide(L)'
;MARYRRKPVIIEAVKITRTITIETAEGSMVGRPGDYLITDTNGEQYPCNAEKFEKSYERVKDGKDVTTFIKRALRKVKRKSKEFFVKTQG
;
A
#
# COMPACT_ATOMS: atom_id res chain seq x y z
N MET A 1 -14.30 9.14 -28.61
CA MET A 1 -14.80 9.47 -27.26
C MET A 1 -13.67 9.27 -26.24
N ALA A 2 -13.52 10.17 -25.28
CA ALA A 2 -12.50 10.04 -24.24
C ALA A 2 -12.92 9.00 -23.19
N ARG A 3 -11.97 8.17 -22.74
CA ARG A 3 -12.17 7.17 -21.68
C ARG A 3 -11.35 7.58 -20.46
N TYR A 4 -11.94 7.48 -19.28
CA TYR A 4 -11.32 7.84 -18.01
C TYR A 4 -11.34 6.66 -17.05
N ARG A 5 -10.32 6.56 -16.17
CA ARG A 5 -10.26 5.60 -15.06
C ARG A 5 -10.15 6.33 -13.74
N ARG A 6 -10.72 5.76 -12.67
CA ARG A 6 -10.52 6.29 -11.31
C ARG A 6 -9.06 6.12 -10.89
N LYS A 7 -8.56 7.05 -10.08
CA LYS A 7 -7.23 6.92 -9.45
C LYS A 7 -7.26 5.76 -8.45
N PRO A 8 -6.21 4.94 -8.37
CA PRO A 8 -6.12 3.93 -7.31
C PRO A 8 -6.02 4.64 -5.95
N VAL A 9 -6.84 4.23 -4.99
CA VAL A 9 -6.85 4.78 -3.62
C VAL A 9 -6.22 3.74 -2.71
N ILE A 10 -5.22 4.14 -1.94
CA ILE A 10 -4.61 3.32 -0.90
C ILE A 10 -5.17 3.81 0.43
N ILE A 11 -5.73 2.88 1.20
CA ILE A 11 -6.32 3.13 2.52
C ILE A 11 -5.64 2.28 3.58
N GLU A 12 -5.83 2.65 4.83
CA GLU A 12 -5.46 1.82 5.98
C GLU A 12 -6.69 1.05 6.47
N ALA A 13 -6.51 -0.20 6.86
CA ALA A 13 -7.59 -1.01 7.41
C ALA A 13 -7.06 -1.98 8.47
N VAL A 14 -7.82 -2.11 9.56
CA VAL A 14 -7.51 -3.02 10.67
C VAL A 14 -8.66 -3.99 10.84
N LYS A 15 -8.35 -5.30 10.95
CA LYS A 15 -9.37 -6.31 11.21
C LYS A 15 -9.83 -6.21 12.67
N ILE A 16 -11.14 -6.06 12.85
CA ILE A 16 -11.80 -5.89 14.13
C ILE A 16 -11.88 -7.25 14.84
N THR A 17 -11.52 -7.31 16.11
CA THR A 17 -11.54 -8.55 16.92
C THR A 17 -12.64 -8.59 17.98
N ARG A 18 -13.31 -7.46 18.22
CA ARG A 18 -14.40 -7.28 19.19
C ARG A 18 -15.44 -6.33 18.63
N THR A 19 -16.69 -6.42 19.06
CA THR A 19 -17.71 -5.45 18.63
C THR A 19 -17.29 -4.04 19.03
N ILE A 20 -17.33 -3.10 18.07
CA ILE A 20 -17.06 -1.69 18.29
C ILE A 20 -18.21 -0.84 17.77
N THR A 21 -18.41 0.31 18.38
CA THR A 21 -19.33 1.34 17.88
C THR A 21 -18.52 2.60 17.62
N ILE A 22 -18.68 3.18 16.44
CA ILE A 22 -17.97 4.38 16.01
C ILE A 22 -19.00 5.44 15.64
N GLU A 23 -18.79 6.66 16.10
CA GLU A 23 -19.58 7.81 15.68
C GLU A 23 -19.01 8.35 14.37
N THR A 24 -19.80 8.28 13.30
CA THR A 24 -19.47 8.87 12.01
C THR A 24 -20.38 10.07 11.74
N ALA A 25 -20.10 10.84 10.69
CA ALA A 25 -20.96 11.95 10.28
C ALA A 25 -22.40 11.50 9.91
N GLU A 26 -22.57 10.23 9.54
CA GLU A 26 -23.85 9.60 9.21
C GLU A 26 -24.52 8.96 10.44
N GLY A 27 -23.88 9.01 11.61
CA GLY A 27 -24.38 8.48 12.88
C GLY A 27 -23.54 7.36 13.48
N SER A 28 -24.05 6.69 14.51
CA SER A 28 -23.33 5.59 15.16
C SER A 28 -23.37 4.32 14.31
N MET A 29 -22.20 3.82 13.91
CA MET A 29 -22.02 2.58 13.16
C MET A 29 -21.43 1.48 14.03
N VAL A 30 -21.90 0.25 13.88
CA VAL A 30 -21.41 -0.91 14.63
C VAL A 30 -20.57 -1.81 13.73
N GLY A 31 -19.33 -2.08 14.15
CA GLY A 31 -18.44 -3.07 13.54
C GLY A 31 -18.42 -4.36 14.36
N ARG A 32 -18.46 -5.53 13.72
CA ARG A 32 -18.43 -6.83 14.38
C ARG A 32 -17.04 -7.47 14.31
N PRO A 33 -16.74 -8.44 15.20
CA PRO A 33 -15.54 -9.25 15.07
C PRO A 33 -15.46 -9.89 13.67
N GLY A 34 -14.33 -9.75 13.00
CA GLY A 34 -14.08 -10.24 11.65
C GLY A 34 -14.19 -9.18 10.57
N ASP A 35 -14.94 -8.10 10.80
CA ASP A 35 -15.04 -6.96 9.88
C ASP A 35 -13.75 -6.13 9.87
N TYR A 36 -13.63 -5.17 8.96
CA TYR A 36 -12.52 -4.23 8.89
C TYR A 36 -12.95 -2.84 9.34
N LEU A 37 -12.14 -2.20 10.17
CA LEU A 37 -12.20 -0.77 10.40
C LEU A 37 -11.31 -0.08 9.37
N ILE A 38 -11.92 0.66 8.46
CA ILE A 38 -11.22 1.42 7.40
C ILE A 38 -10.93 2.82 7.90
N THR A 39 -9.75 3.35 7.57
CA THR A 39 -9.42 4.78 7.66
C THR A 39 -9.18 5.30 6.25
N ASP A 40 -10.01 6.24 5.80
CA ASP A 40 -9.85 6.87 4.49
C ASP A 40 -8.67 7.86 4.46
N THR A 41 -8.31 8.33 3.27
CA THR A 41 -7.28 9.37 3.06
C THR A 41 -7.55 10.68 3.80
N ASN A 42 -8.81 10.96 4.16
CA ASN A 42 -9.19 12.13 4.97
C ASN A 42 -9.12 11.88 6.49
N GLY A 43 -8.78 10.67 6.92
CA GLY A 43 -8.75 10.27 8.34
C GLY A 43 -10.09 9.82 8.90
N GLU A 44 -11.15 9.77 8.09
CA GLU A 44 -12.47 9.30 8.50
C GLU A 44 -12.47 7.78 8.68
N GLN A 45 -13.13 7.32 9.75
CA GLN A 45 -13.16 5.92 10.13
C GLN A 45 -14.54 5.32 10.02
N TYR A 46 -14.65 4.14 9.42
CA TYR A 46 -15.92 3.41 9.33
C TYR A 46 -15.72 1.90 9.29
N PRO A 47 -16.61 1.12 9.92
CA PRO A 47 -16.59 -0.33 9.82
C PRO A 47 -17.08 -0.77 8.43
N CYS A 48 -16.46 -1.82 7.90
CA CYS A 48 -16.79 -2.41 6.61
C CYS A 48 -16.76 -3.94 6.72
N ASN A 49 -17.79 -4.59 6.18
CA ASN A 49 -17.89 -6.03 6.23
C ASN A 49 -16.70 -6.72 5.52
N ALA A 50 -16.20 -7.80 6.11
CA ALA A 50 -15.05 -8.54 5.59
C ALA A 50 -15.22 -8.97 4.13
N GLU A 51 -16.36 -9.55 3.77
CA GLU A 51 -16.61 -10.05 2.41
C GLU A 51 -16.58 -8.91 1.38
N LYS A 52 -17.20 -7.77 1.73
CA LYS A 52 -17.20 -6.58 0.87
C LYS A 52 -15.79 -5.99 0.74
N PHE A 53 -15.04 -5.97 1.84
CA PHE A 53 -13.69 -5.45 1.88
C PHE A 53 -12.75 -6.28 0.99
N GLU A 54 -12.73 -7.60 1.18
CA GLU A 54 -11.84 -8.51 0.47
C GLU A 54 -12.15 -8.62 -1.04
N LYS A 55 -13.38 -8.33 -1.45
CA LYS A 55 -13.75 -8.20 -2.88
C LYS A 55 -13.30 -6.88 -3.50
N SER A 56 -13.16 -5.83 -2.70
CA SER A 56 -12.93 -4.46 -3.18
C SER A 56 -11.48 -3.98 -3.04
N TYR A 57 -10.74 -4.57 -2.10
CA TYR A 57 -9.39 -4.15 -1.74
C TYR A 57 -8.41 -5.31 -1.82
N GLU A 58 -7.23 -5.02 -2.33
CA GLU A 58 -6.09 -5.94 -2.32
C GLU A 58 -4.98 -5.39 -1.42
N ARG A 59 -4.26 -6.29 -0.75
CA ARG A 59 -3.17 -5.89 0.14
C ARG A 59 -2.01 -5.36 -0.69
N VAL A 60 -1.71 -4.07 -0.53
CA VAL A 60 -0.52 -3.48 -1.14
C VAL A 60 0.71 -4.11 -0.48
N LYS A 61 1.55 -4.76 -1.29
CA LYS A 61 2.88 -5.18 -0.82
C LYS A 61 3.69 -3.91 -0.64
N ASP A 62 3.98 -3.54 0.61
CA ASP A 62 4.85 -2.41 0.91
C ASP A 62 6.19 -2.66 0.20
N GLY A 63 6.41 -1.93 -0.89
CA GLY A 63 7.53 -2.10 -1.79
C GLY A 63 8.80 -1.58 -1.14
N LYS A 64 9.30 -2.27 -0.10
CA LYS A 64 10.72 -2.19 0.28
C LYS A 64 11.59 -2.96 -0.72
N ASP A 65 11.43 -2.63 -2.00
CA ASP A 65 12.43 -2.90 -3.03
C ASP A 65 13.56 -1.86 -2.97
N VAL A 66 13.80 -1.23 -1.81
CA VAL A 66 15.05 -0.52 -1.51
C VAL A 66 16.23 -1.45 -1.78
N THR A 67 16.11 -2.73 -1.45
CA THR A 67 17.12 -3.75 -1.78
C THR A 67 17.30 -3.93 -3.29
N THR A 68 16.23 -3.90 -4.08
CA THR A 68 16.32 -3.96 -5.55
C THR A 68 16.92 -2.68 -6.14
N PHE A 69 16.58 -1.51 -5.59
CA PHE A 69 17.17 -0.23 -5.98
C PHE A 69 18.67 -0.18 -5.64
N ILE A 70 19.05 -0.55 -4.42
CA ILE A 70 20.45 -0.64 -3.97
C ILE A 70 21.22 -1.68 -4.80
N LYS A 71 20.66 -2.86 -5.06
CA LYS A 71 21.28 -3.88 -5.93
C LYS A 71 21.51 -3.34 -7.34
N ARG A 72 20.56 -2.62 -7.94
CA ARG A 72 20.72 -2.00 -9.27
C ARG A 72 21.78 -0.89 -9.25
N ALA A 73 21.84 -0.06 -8.21
CA ALA A 73 22.86 0.97 -8.06
C ALA A 73 24.27 0.37 -7.89
N LEU A 74 24.45 -0.60 -6.99
CA LEU A 74 25.73 -1.29 -6.77
C LEU A 74 26.24 -2.02 -8.02
N ARG A 75 25.35 -2.65 -8.81
CA ARG A 75 25.73 -3.26 -10.10
C ARG A 75 26.31 -2.23 -11.07
N LYS A 76 25.72 -1.03 -11.15
CA LYS A 76 26.23 0.05 -12.02
C LYS A 76 27.60 0.56 -11.56
N VAL A 77 27.81 0.71 -10.25
CA VAL A 77 29.11 1.12 -9.68
C VAL A 77 30.17 0.06 -9.98
N LYS A 78 29.89 -1.23 -9.72
CA LYS A 78 30.82 -2.34 -10.03
C LYS A 78 31.18 -2.39 -11.52
N ARG A 79 30.21 -2.16 -12.42
CA ARG A 79 30.47 -2.15 -13.87
C ARG A 79 31.38 -0.98 -14.28
N LYS A 80 31.06 0.24 -13.83
CA LYS A 80 31.84 1.45 -14.16
C LYS A 80 33.27 1.39 -13.62
N SER A 81 33.46 0.82 -12.42
CA SER A 81 34.79 0.61 -11.85
C SER A 81 35.64 -0.39 -12.65
N LYS A 82 35.02 -1.45 -13.20
CA LYS A 82 35.71 -2.44 -14.03
C LYS A 82 36.07 -1.89 -15.41
N GLU A 83 35.17 -1.12 -16.03
CA GLU A 83 35.42 -0.45 -17.31
C GLU A 83 36.54 0.61 -17.22
N PHE A 84 36.65 1.30 -16.07
CA PHE A 84 37.72 2.26 -15.84
C PHE A 84 39.09 1.58 -15.71
N PHE A 85 39.19 0.51 -14.93
CA PHE A 85 40.46 -0.21 -14.70
C PHE A 85 41.05 -0.81 -15.99
N VAL A 86 40.20 -1.24 -16.93
CA VAL A 86 40.64 -1.77 -18.24
C VAL A 86 41.19 -0.67 -19.15
N LYS A 87 40.75 0.59 -19.00
CA LYS A 87 41.19 1.72 -19.83
C LYS A 87 42.50 2.38 -19.37
N THR A 88 43.00 2.07 -18.18
CA THR A 88 44.20 2.70 -17.61
C THR A 88 45.46 1.83 -17.76
N GLN A 89 45.34 0.62 -18.31
CA GLN A 89 46.48 -0.29 -18.55
C GLN A 89 46.74 -0.59 -20.04
N GLY A 90 46.18 0.20 -20.95
CA GLY A 90 46.51 0.18 -22.38
C GLY A 90 46.92 1.57 -22.82
#